data_AF-A0A0C1GZR6-F1
#
_entry.id   AF-A0A0C1GZR6-F1
#
_cell.length_a   1.000
_cell.length_b   1.000
_cell.length_c   1.000
_cell.angle_alpha   90.00
_cell.angle_beta   90.00
_cell.angle_gamma   90.00
#
_symmetry.space_group_name_H-M   'P 1'
#
loop_
_entity.id
_entity.type
_entity.pdbx_description
1 polymer ?
#
loop_
_entity_poly.entity_id
_entity_poly.type
_entity_poly.pdbx_seq_one_letter_code
_entity_poly.pdbx_strand_id
1 'polypeptide(L)'
;MNLSLRQILDRLAPFPTASSESNLALVDFAESYLRSHGVVPARVPSPYGTKKSIFAYIGPKVEGGVVPSGHTDVVPLKGRDWPPKQTVPLRRLPAA
;
A
#
# COMPACT_ATOMS: atom_id res chain seq x y z
N MET A 1 3.88 15.14 -3.95
CA MET A 1 3.28 15.10 -2.60
C MET A 1 4.39 14.75 -1.64
N ASN A 2 4.63 15.52 -0.58
CA ASN A 2 5.67 15.16 0.40
C ASN A 2 5.00 14.76 1.72
N LEU A 3 4.98 13.47 2.03
CA LEU A 3 4.35 12.91 3.22
C LEU A 3 5.41 12.28 4.12
N SER A 4 5.27 12.44 5.44
CA SER A 4 6.04 11.64 6.39
C SER A 4 5.61 10.17 6.35
N LEU A 5 6.46 9.25 6.82
CA LEU A 5 6.11 7.83 6.95
C LEU A 5 4.78 7.64 7.71
N ARG A 6 4.59 8.39 8.79
CA ARG A 6 3.36 8.34 9.58
C ARG A 6 2.14 8.74 8.76
N GLN A 7 2.25 9.83 7.99
CA GLN A 7 1.17 10.28 7.12
C GLN A 7 0.88 9.28 5.99
N ILE A 8 1.89 8.59 5.46
CA ILE A 8 1.69 7.52 4.48
C ILE A 8 0.89 6.38 5.11
N LEU A 9 1.27 5.93 6.31
CA LEU A 9 0.54 4.87 7.02
C LEU A 9 -0.90 5.27 7.36
N ASP A 10 -1.11 6.51 7.82
CA ASP A 10 -2.45 7.05 8.11
C ASP A 10 -3.32 7.14 6.85
N ARG A 11 -2.72 7.26 5.65
CA ARG A 11 -3.42 7.20 4.36
C ARG A 11 -3.66 5.77 3.87
N LEU A 12 -2.75 4.84 4.12
CA LEU A 12 -2.85 3.46 3.64
C LEU A 12 -3.78 2.61 4.50
N ALA A 13 -3.73 2.75 5.82
CA ALA A 13 -4.48 1.91 6.76
C ALA A 13 -6.02 1.90 6.56
N PRO A 14 -6.68 3.02 6.17
CA PRO A 14 -8.13 3.03 6.00
C PRO A 14 -8.65 2.39 4.71
N PHE A 15 -7.79 2.02 3.74
CA PHE A 15 -8.29 1.41 2.50
C PHE A 15 -8.90 0.03 2.79
N PRO A 16 -10.12 -0.27 2.29
CA PRO A 16 -10.78 -1.56 2.48
C PRO A 16 -10.18 -2.59 1.52
N THR A 17 -9.06 -3.19 1.91
CA THR A 17 -8.33 -4.18 1.10
C THR A 17 -8.46 -5.60 1.64
N ALA A 18 -9.60 -5.94 2.25
CA ALA A 18 -9.88 -7.32 2.58
C ALA A 18 -9.64 -8.22 1.35
N SER A 19 -9.10 -9.42 1.52
CA SER A 19 -8.67 -10.25 0.38
C SER A 19 -9.81 -10.57 -0.61
N SER A 20 -11.06 -10.56 -0.15
CA SER A 20 -12.28 -10.68 -0.97
C SER A 20 -12.72 -9.40 -1.70
N GLU A 21 -12.13 -8.25 -1.38
CA GLU A 21 -12.52 -6.92 -1.87
C GLU A 21 -11.49 -6.33 -2.86
N SER A 22 -11.86 -5.24 -3.52
CA SER A 22 -10.98 -4.56 -4.48
C SER A 22 -9.86 -3.78 -3.79
N ASN A 23 -8.66 -3.72 -4.39
CA ASN A 23 -7.56 -2.87 -3.92
C ASN A 23 -7.29 -1.65 -4.81
N LEU A 24 -8.15 -1.39 -5.80
CA LEU A 24 -7.89 -0.39 -6.85
C LEU A 24 -7.68 1.01 -6.29
N ALA A 25 -8.46 1.42 -5.29
CA ALA A 25 -8.32 2.73 -4.65
C ALA A 25 -6.94 2.92 -3.97
N LEU A 26 -6.41 1.87 -3.32
CA LEU A 26 -5.06 1.91 -2.75
C LEU A 26 -4.01 2.01 -3.85
N VAL A 27 -4.16 1.25 -4.93
CA VAL A 27 -3.25 1.28 -6.10
C VAL A 27 -3.26 2.66 -6.77
N ASP A 28 -4.42 3.31 -6.86
CA ASP A 28 -4.56 4.66 -7.40
C ASP A 28 -3.82 5.70 -6.54
N PHE A 29 -3.92 5.58 -5.21
CA PHE A 29 -3.14 6.41 -4.30
C PHE A 29 -1.63 6.16 -4.45
N ALA A 30 -1.21 4.90 -4.45
CA ALA A 30 0.21 4.52 -4.54
C ALA A 30 0.84 5.00 -5.86
N GLU A 31 0.15 4.84 -6.99
CA GLU A 31 0.62 5.37 -8.28
C GLU A 31 0.71 6.90 -8.23
N SER A 32 -0.32 7.59 -7.75
CA SER A 32 -0.34 9.05 -7.68
C SER A 32 0.82 9.58 -6.82
N TYR A 33 1.09 8.91 -5.70
CA TYR A 33 2.21 9.23 -4.82
C TYR A 33 3.55 9.07 -5.55
N LEU A 34 3.80 7.90 -6.16
CA LEU A 34 5.04 7.62 -6.91
C LEU A 34 5.25 8.59 -8.08
N ARG A 35 4.19 8.87 -8.86
CA ARG A 35 4.24 9.84 -9.97
C ARG A 35 4.58 11.24 -9.49
N SER A 36 4.10 11.62 -8.32
CA SER A 36 4.44 12.92 -7.72
C SER A 36 5.91 13.05 -7.33
N HIS A 37 6.67 11.95 -7.33
CA HIS A 37 8.12 11.89 -7.15
C HIS A 37 8.88 11.56 -8.44
N GLY A 38 8.24 11.65 -9.60
CA GLY A 38 8.86 11.35 -10.90
C GLY A 38 9.06 9.87 -11.19
N VAL A 39 8.50 8.98 -10.36
CA VAL A 39 8.54 7.53 -10.59
C VAL A 39 7.32 7.10 -11.38
N VAL A 40 7.52 6.40 -12.49
CA VAL A 40 6.43 5.87 -13.33
C VAL A 40 6.25 4.38 -13.04
N PRO A 41 5.27 3.98 -12.22
CA PRO A 41 5.03 2.58 -11.93
C PRO A 41 4.26 1.88 -13.05
N ALA A 42 4.49 0.58 -13.19
CA ALA A 42 3.66 -0.32 -13.96
C ALA A 42 2.52 -0.86 -13.08
N ARG A 43 1.33 -1.01 -13.68
CA ARG A 43 0.18 -1.70 -13.08
C ARG A 43 0.02 -3.07 -13.71
N VAL A 44 -0.18 -4.08 -12.89
CA VAL A 44 -0.44 -5.46 -13.33
C VAL A 44 -1.85 -5.87 -12.87
N PRO A 45 -2.86 -5.88 -13.76
CA PRO A 45 -4.22 -6.24 -13.39
C PRO A 45 -4.37 -7.75 -13.11
N SER A 46 -5.24 -8.08 -12.16
CA SER A 46 -5.71 -9.44 -11.98
C SER A 46 -6.61 -9.85 -13.16
N PRO A 47 -6.77 -11.16 -13.43
CA PRO A 47 -7.66 -11.66 -14.48
C PRO A 47 -9.11 -11.19 -14.35
N TYR A 48 -9.56 -10.91 -13.13
CA TYR A 48 -10.92 -10.46 -12.82
C TYR A 48 -11.08 -8.93 -12.81
N GLY A 49 -9.99 -8.17 -13.00
CA GLY A 49 -10.00 -6.70 -13.06
C GLY A 49 -10.27 -5.98 -11.73
N THR A 50 -10.63 -6.71 -10.66
CA THR A 50 -10.97 -6.14 -9.35
C THR A 50 -9.74 -5.81 -8.50
N LYS A 51 -8.56 -6.30 -8.87
CA LYS A 51 -7.30 -6.07 -8.15
C LYS A 51 -6.17 -5.73 -9.10
N LYS A 52 -5.18 -4.99 -8.62
CA LYS A 52 -3.94 -4.70 -9.34
C LYS A 52 -2.75 -4.83 -8.40
N SER A 53 -1.63 -5.32 -8.94
CA SER A 53 -0.31 -5.13 -8.36
C SER A 53 0.33 -3.89 -8.98
N ILE A 54 1.23 -3.25 -8.22
CA ILE A 54 2.02 -2.11 -8.69
C ILE A 54 3.50 -2.46 -8.61
N PHE A 55 4.25 -2.15 -9.66
CA PHE A 55 5.69 -2.36 -9.73
C PHE A 55 6.37 -1.06 -10.10
N ALA A 56 7.38 -0.65 -9.33
CA ALA A 56 8.09 0.60 -9.52
C ALA A 56 9.58 0.36 -9.55
N TYR A 57 10.27 1.12 -10.38
CA TYR A 57 11.71 1.07 -10.53
C TYR A 57 12.30 2.42 -10.15
N ILE A 58 13.28 2.41 -9.25
CA ILE A 58 13.98 3.61 -8.78
C ILE A 58 15.48 3.34 -8.90
N GLY A 59 16.18 4.16 -9.69
CA GLY A 59 17.62 4.03 -9.93
C GLY A 59 17.98 3.87 -11.41
N PRO A 60 19.27 3.60 -11.70
CA PRO A 60 19.79 3.45 -13.06
C PRO A 60 19.52 2.05 -13.63
N LYS A 61 19.04 1.95 -14.88
CA LYS A 61 18.75 0.68 -15.58
C LYS A 61 20.01 -0.12 -15.93
N VAL A 62 20.61 -0.74 -14.93
CA VAL A 62 21.79 -1.62 -15.04
C VAL A 62 21.51 -2.96 -14.37
N GLU A 63 22.39 -3.94 -14.60
CA GLU A 63 22.31 -5.25 -13.93
C GLU A 63 22.57 -5.14 -12.42
N GLY A 64 21.95 -6.05 -11.67
CA GLY A 64 21.96 -6.03 -10.20
C GLY A 64 20.84 -5.16 -9.61
N GLY A 65 20.39 -5.51 -8.41
CA GLY A 65 19.34 -4.78 -7.72
C GLY A 65 18.68 -5.60 -6.60
N VAL A 66 17.80 -4.93 -5.86
CA VAL A 66 16.97 -5.55 -4.83
C VAL A 66 15.52 -5.25 -5.16
N VAL A 67 14.65 -6.25 -4.99
CA VAL A 67 13.21 -6.10 -5.18
C VAL A 67 12.51 -6.31 -3.83
N PRO A 68 12.23 -5.23 -3.07
CA PRO A 68 11.34 -5.32 -1.92
C PRO A 68 9.94 -5.67 -2.39
N SER A 69 9.38 -6.75 -1.86
CA SER A 69 8.02 -7.19 -2.18
C SER A 69 7.12 -7.13 -0.94
N GLY A 70 5.84 -6.91 -1.19
CA GLY A 70 4.80 -6.86 -0.17
C GLY A 70 3.43 -7.00 -0.81
N HIS A 71 2.40 -7.11 0.02
CA HIS A 71 1.02 -7.25 -0.42
C HIS A 71 0.14 -6.19 0.25
N THR A 72 -0.95 -5.81 -0.43
CA THR A 72 -1.84 -4.73 0.02
C THR A 72 -3.05 -5.25 0.77
N ASP A 73 -3.32 -6.56 0.70
CA ASP A 73 -4.53 -7.18 1.20
C ASP A 73 -4.42 -7.65 2.64
N VAL A 74 -5.55 -7.67 3.33
CA VAL A 74 -5.69 -8.14 4.72
C VAL A 74 -6.76 -9.21 4.82
N VAL A 75 -6.75 -9.97 5.91
CA VAL A 75 -7.74 -11.02 6.16
C VAL A 75 -9.10 -10.37 6.50
N PRO A 76 -10.23 -10.83 5.92
CA PRO A 76 -11.56 -10.34 6.28
C PRO A 76 -11.91 -10.60 7.76
N LEU A 77 -12.68 -9.70 8.36
CA LEU A 77 -13.06 -9.75 9.79
C LEU A 77 -14.19 -10.74 10.12
N LYS A 78 -14.80 -11.43 9.14
CA LYS A 78 -16.01 -12.25 9.36
C LYS A 78 -15.80 -13.31 10.45
N GLY A 79 -16.71 -13.36 11.43
CA GLY A 79 -16.80 -14.42 12.43
C GLY A 79 -15.79 -14.34 13.59
N ARG A 80 -15.18 -13.18 13.85
CA ARG A 80 -14.31 -12.98 15.02
C ARG A 80 -14.90 -11.95 15.97
N ASP A 81 -15.01 -12.31 17.25
CA ASP A 81 -15.36 -11.40 18.36
C ASP A 81 -14.19 -10.46 18.67
N TRP A 82 -13.84 -9.60 17.72
CA TRP A 82 -12.85 -8.56 17.95
C TRP A 82 -13.51 -7.28 18.46
N PRO A 83 -12.93 -6.66 19.50
CA PRO A 83 -13.43 -5.38 19.98
C PRO A 83 -13.37 -4.35 18.83
N PRO A 84 -14.35 -3.42 18.75
CA PRO A 84 -14.60 -2.57 17.58
C PRO A 84 -13.47 -1.58 17.22
N LYS A 85 -12.35 -1.58 17.94
CA LYS A 85 -11.15 -0.80 17.64
C LYS A 85 -9.90 -1.67 17.73
N GLN A 86 -9.43 -2.11 16.58
CA GLN A 86 -8.05 -2.57 16.40
C GLN A 86 -7.23 -1.59 15.57
N THR A 87 -7.51 -0.29 15.68
CA THR A 87 -6.50 0.72 15.33
C THR A 87 -5.45 0.65 16.44
N VAL A 88 -4.40 -0.15 16.23
CA VAL A 88 -3.20 -0.03 17.06
C VAL A 88 -2.72 1.40 16.87
N PRO A 89 -2.73 2.27 17.89
CA PRO A 89 -2.11 3.57 17.75
C PRO A 89 -0.66 3.32 17.37
N LEU A 90 -0.23 3.80 16.20
CA LEU A 90 1.18 3.78 15.83
C LEU A 90 1.94 4.40 17.01
N ARG A 91 2.67 3.56 17.75
CA ARG A 91 3.43 3.94 18.94
C ARG A 91 4.29 5.12 18.51
N ARG A 92 4.06 6.31 19.07
CA ARG A 92 4.95 7.44 18.83
C ARG A 92 6.32 6.98 19.34
N LEU A 93 7.27 6.78 18.43
CA LEU A 93 8.66 6.69 18.83
C LEU A 93 9.00 8.01 19.54
N PRO A 94 9.71 7.97 20.67
CA PRO A 94 10.17 9.20 21.30
C PRO A 94 10.95 10.00 20.26
N ALA A 95 10.71 11.32 20.22
CA ALA A 95 11.53 12.22 19.43
C ALA A 95 12.98 12.04 19.88
N ALA A 96 13.87 11.81 18.91
CA ALA A 96 15.31 11.82 19.13
C ALA A 96 15.79 13.23 19.47
#